data_AF-A0A7I7JWV1-F1
#
_entry.id   AF-A0A7I7JWV1-F1
#
_cell.length_a   1.000
_cell.length_b   1.000
_cell.length_c   1.000
_cell.angle_alpha   90.00
_cell.angle_beta   90.00
_cell.angle_gamma   90.00
#
_symmetry.space_group_name_H-M   'P 1'
#
loop_
_entity.id
_entity.type
_entity.pdbx_description
1 polymer ?
#
loop_
_entity_poly.entity_id
_entity_poly.type
_entity_poly.pdbx_seq_one_letter_code
_entity_poly.pdbx_strand_id
1 'polypeptide(L)' 'MSTLRLYLRLQAMTFVFGIVGPIFLFIYFSIQPDPTVRWMYWWGLLITVTDILVALYLTDSMTARARDDTARQRSPSDS' A
#
# COMPACT_ATOMS: atom_id res chain seq x y z
N MET A 1 -20.44 -12.17 4.72
CA MET A 1 -19.76 -11.14 5.55
C MET A 1 -18.23 -11.29 5.47
N SER A 2 -17.64 -11.24 4.28
CA SER A 2 -16.18 -11.38 4.10
C SER A 2 -15.52 -10.12 3.54
N THR A 3 -16.23 -9.38 2.67
CA THR A 3 -15.70 -8.17 2.02
C THR A 3 -15.31 -7.09 3.02
N LEU A 4 -16.12 -6.84 4.05
CA LEU A 4 -15.77 -5.88 5.11
C LEU A 4 -14.52 -6.29 5.90
N ARG A 5 -14.34 -7.59 6.21
CA ARG A 5 -13.13 -8.07 6.91
C ARG A 5 -11.89 -8.00 6.01
N LEU A 6 -12.06 -8.30 4.72
CA LEU A 6 -10.98 -8.16 3.74
C LEU A 6 -10.55 -6.68 3.62
N TYR A 7 -11.53 -5.76 3.52
CA TYR A 7 -11.29 -4.32 3.49
C TYR A 7 -10.59 -3.83 4.76
N LEU A 8 -11.09 -4.19 5.95
CA LEU A 8 -10.44 -3.84 7.21
C LEU A 8 -9.01 -4.35 7.30
N ARG A 9 -8.76 -5.59 6.83
CA ARG A 9 -7.43 -6.19 6.86
C ARG A 9 -6.47 -5.48 5.91
N LEU A 10 -6.92 -5.16 4.70
CA LEU A 10 -6.14 -4.41 3.72
C LEU A 10 -5.89 -2.97 4.18
N GLN A 11 -6.90 -2.32 4.76
CA GLN A 11 -6.80 -0.97 5.33
C GLN A 11 -5.81 -0.94 6.50
N ALA A 12 -5.89 -1.91 7.40
CA ALA A 12 -4.96 -2.02 8.52
C ALA A 12 -3.52 -2.28 8.05
N MET A 13 -3.32 -3.16 7.06
CA MET A 13 -2.00 -3.38 6.46
C MET A 13 -1.49 -2.08 5.82
N THR A 14 -2.30 -1.39 5.03
CA THR A 14 -1.93 -0.11 4.39
C THR A 14 -1.61 0.98 5.41
N PHE A 15 -2.30 1.02 6.55
CA PHE A 15 -2.04 2.01 7.59
C PHE A 15 -0.74 1.69 8.35
N VAL A 16 -0.50 0.40 8.64
CA VAL A 16 0.73 -0.05 9.30
C VAL A 16 1.92 0.17 8.40
N PHE A 17 1.86 -0.17 7.11
CA PHE A 17 2.99 0.02 6.21
C PHE A 17 3.12 1.44 5.66
N GLY A 18 2.01 2.15 5.41
CA GLY A 18 2.03 3.54 4.95
C GLY A 18 2.62 4.53 5.96
N ILE A 19 2.54 4.21 7.27
CA ILE A 19 3.15 5.03 8.32
C ILE A 19 4.62 4.67 8.59
N VAL A 20 5.10 3.52 8.11
CA VAL A 20 6.50 3.09 8.25
C VAL A 20 7.44 4.09 7.58
N GLY A 21 7.08 4.62 6.40
CA GLY A 21 7.88 5.63 5.68
C GLY A 21 8.15 6.90 6.51
N PRO A 22 7.10 7.61 6.99
CA PRO A 22 7.25 8.76 7.87
C PRO A 22 8.03 8.46 9.15
N ILE A 23 7.78 7.32 9.80
CA ILE A 23 8.49 6.92 11.02
C ILE A 23 9.98 6.71 10.77
N PHE A 24 10.34 6.06 9.66
CA PHE A 24 11.74 5.78 9.33
C PHE A 24 12.52 7.06 9.01
N LEU A 25 11.91 7.98 8.26
CA LEU A 25 12.45 9.32 8.03
C LEU A 25 12.62 10.09 9.34
N PHE A 26 11.63 10.03 10.24
CA PHE A 26 11.69 10.69 11.54
C PHE A 26 12.85 10.15 12.40
N ILE A 27 13.02 8.83 12.46
CA ILE A 27 14.12 8.17 13.19
C ILE A 27 15.47 8.53 12.57
N TYR A 28 15.60 8.55 11.25
CA TYR A 28 16.83 8.95 10.57
C TYR A 28 17.26 10.38 10.91
N PHE A 29 16.32 11.32 10.96
CA PHE A 29 16.62 12.70 11.36
C PHE A 29 16.82 12.85 12.88
N SER A 30 16.25 11.95 13.69
CA SER A 30 16.33 12.02 15.15
C SER A 30 17.59 11.35 15.72
N ILE A 31 18.17 10.36 15.04
CA ILE A 31 19.45 9.76 15.42
C ILE A 31 20.55 10.63 14.76
N GLN A 32 21.46 11.18 15.56
CA GLN A 32 22.64 11.91 15.05
C GLN A 32 23.30 11.12 13.92
N PRO A 33 23.85 11.79 12.89
CA PRO A 33 24.34 11.15 11.67
C PRO A 33 25.62 10.34 11.95
N ASP A 34 25.45 9.20 12.60
CA ASP A 34 26.49 8.22 12.78
C ASP A 34 26.57 7.42 11.47
N PRO A 35 27.77 7.32 10.85
CA PRO A 35 27.94 6.62 9.57
C PRO A 35 27.48 5.15 9.61
N THR A 36 27.37 4.55 10.80
CA THR A 36 26.90 3.17 10.99
C THR A 36 25.42 2.98 10.65
N VAL A 37 24.56 3.98 10.89
CA VAL A 37 23.10 3.90 10.61
C VAL A 37 22.72 4.32 9.18
N ARG A 38 23.67 4.77 8.36
CA ARG A 38 23.40 5.14 6.96
C ARG A 38 22.87 3.97 6.11
N TRP A 39 23.24 2.74 6.47
CA TRP A 39 22.74 1.52 5.84
C TRP A 39 21.25 1.31 6.13
N MET A 40 20.82 1.66 7.36
CA MET A 40 19.44 1.58 7.79
C MET A 40 18.56 2.53 6.96
N TYR A 41 19.02 3.77 6.70
CA TYR A 41 18.31 4.73 5.85
C TYR A 41 18.00 4.20 4.45
N TRP A 42 18.98 3.61 3.77
CA TRP A 42 18.80 3.06 2.43
C TRP A 42 17.81 1.89 2.41
N TRP A 43 17.86 1.01 3.40
CA TRP A 43 16.89 -0.07 3.53
C TRP A 43 15.49 0.41 3.89
N GLY A 44 15.37 1.37 4.81
CA GLY A 44 14.09 1.98 5.14
C GLY A 44 13.43 2.66 3.94
N LEU A 45 14.22 3.38 3.14
CA LEU A 45 13.75 4.00 1.90
C LEU A 45 13.29 2.94 0.89
N LEU A 46 14.07 1.87 0.70
CA LEU A 46 13.76 0.78 -0.24
C LEU A 46 12.48 0.04 0.16
N ILE A 47 12.32 -0.28 1.45
CA ILE A 47 11.11 -0.92 1.99
C ILE A 47 9.91 0.01 1.81
N THR A 48 10.06 1.30 2.08
CA THR A 48 8.97 2.29 1.91
C THR A 48 8.54 2.40 0.45
N VAL A 49 9.49 2.51 -0.47
CA VAL A 49 9.19 2.59 -1.92
C VAL A 49 8.51 1.30 -2.38
N THR A 50 9.00 0.14 -1.94
CA THR A 50 8.40 -1.15 -2.27
C THR A 50 6.96 -1.23 -1.76
N ASP A 51 6.70 -0.75 -0.55
CA ASP A 51 5.35 -0.75 0.02
C ASP A 51 4.37 0.13 -0.78
N ILE A 52 4.80 1.35 -1.17
CA ILE A 52 4.01 2.24 -2.01
C ILE A 52 3.70 1.60 -3.37
N LEU A 53 4.69 0.93 -3.99
CA LEU A 53 4.50 0.24 -5.26
C LEU A 53 3.50 -0.92 -5.14
N VAL A 54 3.56 -1.68 -4.05
CA VAL A 54 2.58 -2.74 -3.77
C VAL A 54 1.19 -2.16 -3.57
N ALA A 55 1.04 -1.05 -2.83
CA ALA A 55 -0.23 -0.39 -2.63
C ALA A 55 -0.85 0.12 -3.95
N LEU A 56 -0.04 0.72 -4.82
CA LEU A 56 -0.47 1.17 -6.15
C LEU A 56 -0.89 -0.01 -7.03
N TYR A 57 -0.08 -1.08 -7.07
CA TYR A 57 -0.41 -2.28 -7.84
C TYR A 57 -1.72 -2.92 -7.37
N LEU A 58 -1.92 -3.03 -6.06
CA LEU A 58 -3.13 -3.61 -5.50
C LEU A 58 -4.36 -2.75 -5.82
N THR A 59 -4.24 -1.42 -5.69
CA THR A 59 -5.30 -0.48 -6.04
C THR A 59 -5.68 -0.53 -7.52
N ASP A 60 -4.69 -0.61 -8.40
CA ASP A 60 -4.91 -0.75 -9.84
C ASP A 60 -5.63 -2.06 -10.15
N SER A 61 -5.16 -3.18 -9.57
CA SER A 61 -5.79 -4.49 -9.77
C SER A 61 -7.25 -4.57 -9.29
N MET A 62 -7.57 -3.86 -8.20
CA MET A 62 -8.93 -3.78 -7.66
C MET A 62 -9.81 -2.87 -8.51
N THR A 63 -9.27 -1.76 -9.00
CA THR A 63 -9.99 -0.82 -9.87
C THR A 63 -10.29 -1.44 -11.24
N ALA A 64 -9.34 -2.20 -11.79
CA ALA A 64 -9.53 -2.96 -13.03
C ALA A 64 -10.67 -3.98 -12.89
N ARG A 65 -10.69 -4.76 -11.80
CA ARG A 65 -11.78 -5.72 -11.53
C ARG A 65 -13.13 -5.03 -11.34
N ALA A 66 -13.18 -3.88 -10.67
CA ALA A 66 -14.42 -3.12 -10.49
C ALA A 66 -15.00 -2.64 -11.83
N ARG A 67 -14.16 -2.22 -12.78
CA ARG A 67 -14.61 -1.82 -14.13
C ARG A 67 -15.22 -2.99 -14.90
N ASP A 68 -14.59 -4.16 -14.86
CA ASP A 68 -15.09 -5.36 -15.56
C ASP A 68 -16.45 -5.81 -15.02
N ASP A 69 -16.65 -5.81 -13.70
CA ASP A 69 -17.95 -6.14 -13.10
C ASP A 69 -19.04 -5.16 -13.53
N THR A 70 -18.73 -3.86 -13.61
CA THR A 70 -19.69 -2.84 -14.05
C THR A 70 -20.07 -3.00 -15.53
N ALA A 71 -19.12 -3.39 -16.38
CA ALA A 71 -19.37 -3.65 -17.80
C ALA A 71 -20.22 -4.90 -18.03
N ARG A 72 -19.97 -5.96 -17.24
CA ARG A 72 -20.74 -7.22 -17.30
C ARG A 72 -22.18 -7.03 -16.85
N GLN A 73 -22.41 -6.18 -15.85
CA GLN A 73 -23.73 -5.91 -15.28
C GLN A 73 -24.62 -5.02 -16.17
N ARG A 74 -24.05 -4.32 -17.16
CA ARG A 74 -24.81 -3.58 -18.20
C ARG A 74 -25.34 -4.45 -19.34
N SER A 75 -24.90 -5.70 -19.46
CA SER A 75 -25.29 -6.60 -20.57
C SER A 75 -26.51 -7.55 -20.36
N PRO A 76 -27.33 -7.53 -19.28
CA PRO A 76 -28.38 -8.55 -19.12
C PRO A 76 -29.82 -8.08 -19.42
N SER A 77 -30.08 -7.19 -20.38
CA SER A 77 -31.47 -6.78 -20.69
C SER A 77 -31.82 -6.65 -22.18
N ASP A 78 -31.09 -7.33 -23.07
CA ASP A 78 -31.38 -7.32 -24.51
C ASP A 78 -31.49 -8.76 -25.04
N SER A 79 -32.52 -9.48 -24.57
CA SER A 79 -33.00 -10.76 -25.13
C SER A 79 -34.38 -11.12 -24.60
#